data_AF-A0A9E2YMM6-F1
#
_entry.id   AF-A0A9E2YMM6-F1
#
_cell.length_a   1.000
_cell.length_b   1.000
_cell.length_c   1.000
_cell.angle_alpha   90.00
_cell.angle_beta   90.00
_cell.angle_gamma   90.00
#
_symmetry.space_group_name_H-M   'P 1'
#
loop_
_entity.id
_entity.type
_entity.pdbx_description
1 polymer ?
#
loop_
_entity_poly.entity_id
_entity_poly.type
_entity_poly.pdbx_seq_one_letter_code
_entity_poly.pdbx_strand_id
1 'polypeptide(L)' 'MSVARRYDTLLAKGEDRKQRILDVAQRLLTRNGWRSTTLAQIAGEAGVTPAGLLHHFASKEQLL' A
#
# COMPACT_ATOMS: atom_id res chain seq x y z
N MET A 1 -26.20 16.71 15.85
CA MET A 1 -25.31 15.54 16.10
C MET A 1 -24.67 15.12 14.78
N SER A 2 -23.36 15.29 14.58
CA SER A 2 -22.60 14.61 13.52
C SER A 2 -21.09 14.75 13.80
N VAL A 3 -20.55 13.82 14.58
CA VAL A 3 -19.11 13.64 14.86
C VAL A 3 -18.47 12.83 13.71
N ALA A 4 -18.71 13.21 12.45
CA ALA A 4 -18.22 12.46 11.28
C ALA A 4 -16.95 13.08 10.66
N ARG A 5 -16.75 14.39 10.82
CA ARG A 5 -15.79 15.17 10.00
C ARG A 5 -14.30 14.89 10.22
N ARG A 6 -13.93 14.10 11.23
CA ARG A 6 -12.52 13.73 11.50
C ARG A 6 -12.15 12.33 11.00
N TYR A 7 -13.14 11.47 10.72
CA TYR A 7 -12.88 10.12 10.21
C TYR A 7 -12.56 10.13 8.71
N ASP A 8 -13.22 10.99 7.91
CA ASP A 8 -12.93 11.16 6.48
C ASP A 8 -11.47 11.51 6.19
N THR A 9 -10.86 12.38 7.00
CA THR A 9 -9.47 12.81 6.77
C THR A 9 -8.46 11.71 7.09
N LEU A 10 -8.81 10.79 8.00
CA LEU A 10 -7.98 9.62 8.33
C LEU A 10 -8.13 8.52 7.27
N LEU A 11 -9.35 8.32 6.76
CA LEU A 11 -9.64 7.41 5.66
C LEU A 11 -8.98 7.87 4.36
N ALA A 12 -9.11 9.15 3.99
CA ALA A 12 -8.47 9.74 2.81
C ALA A 12 -6.94 9.59 2.84
N LYS A 13 -6.31 9.85 3.99
CA LYS A 13 -4.85 9.62 4.17
C LYS A 13 -4.46 8.14 4.05
N GLY A 14 -5.34 7.23 4.48
CA GLY A 14 -5.16 5.78 4.33
C GLY A 14 -5.29 5.36 2.87
N GLU A 15 -6.26 5.92 2.15
CA GLU A 15 -6.50 5.69 0.72
C GLU A 15 -5.34 6.18 -0.14
N ASP A 16 -4.83 7.39 0.12
CA ASP A 16 -3.62 7.93 -0.53
C ASP A 16 -2.40 7.01 -0.34
N ARG A 17 -2.24 6.47 0.87
CA ARG A 17 -1.15 5.54 1.16
C ARG A 17 -1.33 4.20 0.44
N LYS A 18 -2.54 3.65 0.43
CA LYS A 18 -2.88 2.42 -0.30
C LYS A 18 -2.61 2.59 -1.80
N GLN A 19 -3.04 3.71 -2.38
CA GLN A 19 -2.84 4.00 -3.79
C GLN A 19 -1.35 4.10 -4.14
N ARG A 20 -0.56 4.73 -3.28
CA ARG A 20 0.90 4.82 -3.45
C ARG A 20 1.57 3.45 -3.41
N ILE A 21 1.13 2.57 -2.51
CA ILE A 21 1.62 1.18 -2.43
C ILE A 21 1.30 0.42 -3.72
N LEU A 22 0.09 0.57 -4.25
CA LEU A 22 -0.34 -0.08 -5.50
C LEU A 22 0.45 0.43 -6.71
N ASP A 23 0.68 1.73 -6.81
CA ASP A 23 1.46 2.32 -7.90
C ASP A 23 2.90 1.80 -7.92
N VAL A 24 3.54 1.76 -6.74
CA VAL A 24 4.88 1.20 -6.57
C VAL A 24 4.91 -0.30 -6.87
N ALA A 25 3.95 -1.06 -6.35
CA ALA A 25 3.83 -2.49 -6.61
C ALA A 25 3.71 -2.75 -8.11
N GLN A 26 2.84 -2.03 -8.82
CA GLN A 26 2.65 -2.18 -10.25
C GLN A 26 3.93 -1.86 -11.03
N ARG A 27 4.63 -0.77 -10.71
CA ARG A 27 5.93 -0.45 -11.34
C ARG A 27 6.98 -1.54 -11.13
N LEU A 28 7.12 -2.05 -9.91
CA LEU A 28 8.08 -3.09 -9.57
C LEU A 28 7.75 -4.41 -10.27
N LEU A 29 6.46 -4.76 -10.31
CA LEU A 29 5.96 -5.93 -11.02
C LEU A 29 6.22 -5.85 -12.52
N THR A 30 6.00 -4.69 -13.14
CA THR A 30 6.28 -4.48 -14.58
C THR A 30 7.79 -4.50 -14.88
N ARG A 31 8.64 -3.94 -14.02
CA ARG A 31 10.10 -3.92 -14.26
C ARG A 31 10.78 -5.26 -13.97
N ASN A 32 10.50 -5.85 -12.82
CA ASN A 32 11.28 -6.97 -12.29
C ASN A 32 10.53 -8.31 -12.40
N GLY A 33 9.23 -8.27 -12.68
CA GLY A 33 8.36 -9.43 -12.70
C GLY A 33 7.85 -9.82 -11.30
N TRP A 34 6.81 -10.65 -11.29
CA TRP A 34 6.16 -11.12 -10.06
C TRP A 34 7.14 -11.78 -9.10
N ARG A 35 7.93 -12.74 -9.57
CA ARG A 35 8.78 -13.58 -8.69
C ARG A 35 9.93 -12.81 -8.04
N SER A 36 10.44 -11.75 -8.69
CA SER A 36 11.58 -10.97 -8.21
C SER A 36 11.17 -9.78 -7.32
N THR A 37 9.88 -9.44 -7.25
CA THR A 37 9.38 -8.34 -6.41
C THR A 37 8.99 -8.88 -5.04
N THR A 38 9.40 -8.26 -3.94
CA THR A 38 8.98 -8.66 -2.58
C THR A 38 8.13 -7.60 -1.91
N LEU A 39 7.27 -8.00 -0.95
CA LEU A 39 6.49 -7.06 -0.15
C LEU A 39 7.38 -6.05 0.59
N ALA A 40 8.58 -6.47 1.01
CA ALA A 40 9.57 -5.61 1.65
C ALA A 40 10.14 -4.54 0.69
N GLN A 41 10.41 -4.90 -0.57
CA GLN A 41 10.84 -3.93 -1.59
C GLN A 41 9.75 -2.91 -1.89
N ILE A 42 8.50 -3.37 -2.04
CA ILE A 42 7.35 -2.49 -2.26
C ILE A 42 7.17 -1.55 -1.06
N ALA A 43 7.27 -2.07 0.16
CA ALA A 43 7.18 -1.25 1.37
C ALA A 43 8.27 -0.17 1.41
N GLY A 44 9.52 -0.55 1.10
CA GLY A 44 10.66 0.36 1.02
C GLY A 44 10.48 1.46 0.00
N GLU A 45 10.06 1.13 -1.23
CA GLU A 45 9.81 2.13 -2.29
C GLU A 45 8.58 2.99 -2.04
N ALA A 46 7.53 2.43 -1.43
CA ALA A 46 6.32 3.17 -1.08
C ALA A 46 6.47 4.05 0.17
N GLY A 47 7.62 3.99 0.86
CA GLY A 47 7.90 4.77 2.07
C GLY A 47 7.05 4.34 3.26
N VAL A 48 6.67 3.05 3.31
CA VAL A 48 5.88 2.48 4.40
C VAL A 48 6.65 1.36 5.09
N THR A 49 6.36 1.14 6.37
CA THR A 49 6.92 0.00 7.07
C THR A 49 6.29 -1.31 6.54
N PRO A 50 7.03 -2.43 6.51
CA PRO A 50 6.48 -3.75 6.15
C PRO A 50 5.27 -4.14 7.01
N ALA A 51 5.28 -3.79 8.31
CA ALA A 51 4.15 -4.03 9.20
C ALA A 51 2.90 -3.21 8.81
N GLY A 52 3.09 -1.93 8.46
CA GLY A 52 2.02 -1.07 7.94
C GLY A 52 1.50 -1.55 6.57
N LEU A 53 2.39 -2.09 5.73
CA LEU A 53 1.99 -2.69 4.46
C LEU A 53 1.19 -3.98 4.67
N LEU A 54 1.60 -4.86 5.60
CA LEU A 54 0.87 -6.07 5.98
C LEU A 54 -0.51 -5.78 6.59
N HIS A 55 -0.67 -4.63 7.26
CA HIS A 55 -1.97 -4.14 7.72
C HIS A 55 -2.93 -3.80 6.57
N HIS A 56 -2.40 -3.42 5.41
CA HIS A 56 -3.19 -3.07 4.23
C HIS A 56 -3.30 -4.20 3.21
N PHE A 57 -2.27 -5.04 3.10
CA PHE A 57 -2.15 -6.14 2.15
C PHE A 57 -1.59 -7.36 2.88
N ALA A 58 -2.47 -8.28 3.25
CA ALA A 58 -2.09 -9.49 4.00
C ALA A 58 -1.13 -10.40 3.21
N SER A 59 -1.18 -10.35 1.88
CA SER A 59 -0.37 -11.17 0.98
C SER A 59 -0.02 -10.43 -0.28
N LYS A 60 1.07 -10.86 -0.93
CA LYS A 60 1.49 -10.35 -2.24
C LYS A 60 0.39 -10.49 -3.29
N GLU A 61 -0.39 -11.56 -3.23
CA GLU A 61 -1.55 -11.84 -4.09
C GLU A 61 -2.66 -10.79 -3.98
N GLN A 62 -2.75 -10.05 -2.88
CA GLN A 62 -3.72 -8.96 -2.71
C GLN A 62 -3.31 -7.66 -3.45
N LEU A 63 -2.09 -7.62 -4.01
CA LEU A 63 -1.62 -6.51 -4.85
C LEU A 63 -2.00 -6.70 -6.33
N LEU A 64 -2.63 -7.83 -6.69
CA LEU A 64 -3.19 -8.11 -8.01
C LEU A 64 -4.71 -7.99 -8.00
#